data_AF-A0A0K1ISW9-F1
#
_entry.id   AF-A0A0K1ISW9-F1
#
_cell.length_a   1.000
_cell.length_b   1.000
_cell.length_c   1.000
_cell.angle_alpha   90.00
_cell.angle_beta   90.00
_cell.angle_gamma   90.00
#
_symmetry.space_group_name_H-M   'P 1'
#
loop_
_entity.id
_entity.type
_entity.pdbx_description
1 polymer ?
#
loop_
_entity_poly.entity_id
_entity_poly.type
_entity_poly.pdbx_seq_one_letter_code
_entity_poly.pdbx_strand_id
1 'polypeptide(L)'
;MSARSDIAPSTLGVELHDYGVEVEYIDNRTTVYRGVPEAVTGTLATAPGKEVHVLVTDPTETEGVMMYVNDLKSHDDVLESSGVGRVILGEGEEEELFPGVLVRRVPGHRFEIEADPEVARGRVFVFVEDDWAEHSYEFVAE
;
A
#
# COMPACT_ATOMS: atom_id res chain seq x y z
N MET A 1 -26.24 5.33 3.85
CA MET A 1 -24.87 5.86 3.99
C MET A 1 -23.96 4.66 4.02
N SER A 2 -23.15 4.45 2.98
CA SER A 2 -22.08 3.44 3.06
C SER A 2 -21.02 4.06 3.96
N ALA A 3 -20.97 3.66 5.22
CA ALA A 3 -19.85 4.01 6.07
C ALA A 3 -18.65 3.26 5.49
N ARG A 4 -17.60 3.97 5.10
CA ARG A 4 -16.36 3.33 4.68
C ARG A 4 -15.77 2.61 5.89
N SER A 5 -15.46 1.34 5.71
CA SER A 5 -15.03 0.42 6.75
C SER A 5 -13.68 -0.21 6.43
N ASP A 6 -13.07 -0.86 7.41
CA ASP A 6 -11.86 -1.65 7.15
C ASP A 6 -12.23 -2.91 6.37
N ILE A 7 -11.37 -3.26 5.42
CA ILE A 7 -11.57 -4.40 4.51
C ILE A 7 -10.32 -5.27 4.55
N ALA A 8 -10.51 -6.56 4.81
CA ALA A 8 -9.42 -7.50 4.81
C ALA A 8 -8.88 -7.71 3.38
N PRO A 9 -7.56 -7.68 3.18
CA PRO A 9 -6.95 -7.94 1.88
C PRO A 9 -7.02 -9.43 1.54
N SER A 10 -6.94 -9.71 0.24
CA SER A 10 -6.71 -11.05 -0.29
C SER A 10 -5.36 -11.10 -1.01
N THR A 11 -4.88 -12.31 -1.31
CA THR A 11 -3.67 -12.50 -2.10
C THR A 11 -3.91 -12.09 -3.55
N LEU A 12 -3.01 -11.29 -4.10
CA LEU A 12 -3.01 -10.74 -5.45
C LEU A 12 -1.77 -11.22 -6.21
N GLY A 13 -1.86 -11.30 -7.53
CA GLY A 13 -0.70 -11.57 -8.38
C GLY A 13 0.20 -10.33 -8.48
N VAL A 14 1.51 -10.53 -8.44
CA VAL A 14 2.50 -9.45 -8.55
C VAL A 14 3.57 -9.82 -9.57
N GLU A 15 3.89 -8.88 -10.45
CA GLU A 15 5.06 -8.98 -11.33
C GLU A 15 5.94 -7.74 -11.18
N LEU A 16 7.24 -7.98 -10.96
CA LEU A 16 8.23 -6.91 -10.82
C LEU A 16 8.97 -6.72 -12.13
N HIS A 17 8.97 -5.49 -12.63
CA HIS A 17 9.62 -5.12 -13.88
C HIS A 17 10.65 -4.01 -13.67
N ASP A 18 11.59 -3.89 -14.61
CA ASP A 18 12.56 -2.78 -14.62
C ASP A 18 11.91 -1.39 -14.77
N TYR A 19 10.62 -1.34 -15.10
CA TYR A 19 9.84 -0.11 -15.27
C TYR A 19 8.77 0.12 -14.21
N GLY A 20 8.60 -0.77 -13.24
CA GLY A 20 7.54 -0.65 -12.23
C GLY A 20 7.07 -1.97 -11.63
N VAL A 21 5.99 -1.87 -10.86
CA VAL A 21 5.34 -3.00 -10.16
C VAL A 21 3.95 -3.20 -10.75
N GLU A 22 3.71 -4.37 -11.32
CA GLU A 22 2.40 -4.78 -11.84
C GLU A 22 1.66 -5.60 -10.78
N VAL A 23 0.37 -5.29 -10.58
CA VAL A 23 -0.52 -5.98 -9.64
C VAL A 23 -1.77 -6.44 -10.39
N GLU A 24 -2.05 -7.74 -10.32
CA GLU A 24 -3.26 -8.36 -10.84
C GLU A 24 -4.29 -8.55 -9.72
N TYR A 25 -5.43 -7.89 -9.86
CA TYR A 25 -6.56 -7.99 -8.95
C TYR A 25 -7.36 -9.27 -9.19
N ILE A 26 -8.11 -9.71 -8.17
CA ILE A 26 -8.94 -10.94 -8.24
C ILE A 26 -10.02 -10.84 -9.33
N ASP A 27 -10.43 -9.64 -9.69
CA ASP A 27 -11.38 -9.39 -10.78
C ASP A 27 -10.74 -9.38 -12.19
N ASN A 28 -9.47 -9.78 -12.31
CA ASN A 28 -8.65 -9.85 -13.53
C ASN A 28 -8.33 -8.48 -14.15
N ARG A 29 -8.46 -7.39 -13.38
CA ARG A 29 -7.89 -6.10 -13.77
C ARG A 29 -6.43 -6.05 -13.33
N THR A 30 -5.64 -5.33 -14.11
CA THR A 30 -4.22 -5.14 -13.85
C THR A 30 -3.91 -3.65 -13.75
N THR A 31 -3.12 -3.29 -12.74
CA THR A 31 -2.55 -1.94 -12.58
C THR A 31 -1.04 -2.04 -12.58
N VAL A 32 -0.38 -1.09 -13.22
CA VAL A 32 1.08 -0.94 -13.17
C VAL A 32 1.41 0.37 -12.49
N TYR A 33 2.04 0.28 -11.32
CA TYR A 33 2.71 1.40 -10.68
C TYR A 33 4.05 1.61 -11.36
N ARG A 34 4.20 2.74 -12.07
CA ARG A 34 5.29 3.00 -13.00
C ARG A 34 6.46 3.68 -12.30
N GLY A 35 7.64 3.47 -12.88
CA GLY A 35 8.90 3.99 -12.37
C GLY A 35 9.57 3.00 -11.44
N VAL A 36 10.90 3.02 -11.46
CA VAL A 36 11.71 2.25 -10.50
C VAL A 36 11.47 2.83 -9.10
N PRO A 37 11.04 2.02 -8.12
CA PRO A 37 10.80 2.52 -6.77
C PRO A 37 12.07 3.13 -6.15
N GLU A 38 11.89 4.24 -5.44
CA GLU A 38 12.96 4.85 -4.65
C GLU A 38 13.20 4.05 -3.36
N ALA A 39 14.45 3.70 -3.08
CA ALA A 39 14.81 2.93 -1.90
C ALA A 39 14.72 3.78 -0.62
N VAL A 40 14.12 3.22 0.43
CA VAL A 40 13.91 3.86 1.75
C VAL A 40 14.37 2.89 2.85
N THR A 41 15.14 3.36 3.83
CA THR A 41 15.65 2.54 4.95
C THR A 41 15.08 2.96 6.32
N GLY A 42 14.22 3.97 6.37
CA GLY A 42 13.63 4.50 7.60
C GLY A 42 12.18 4.92 7.39
N THR A 43 11.70 5.94 8.08
CA THR A 43 10.30 6.38 7.95
C THR A 43 10.06 7.10 6.62
N LEU A 44 9.07 6.64 5.85
CA LEU A 44 8.51 7.37 4.70
C LEU A 44 7.41 8.32 5.18
N ALA A 45 7.57 9.63 4.95
CA ALA A 45 6.56 10.62 5.27
C ALA A 45 5.89 11.15 3.98
N THR A 46 4.56 11.07 3.92
CA THR A 46 3.81 11.49 2.73
C THR A 46 3.49 12.99 2.73
N ALA A 47 3.24 13.51 1.53
CA ALA A 47 2.65 14.84 1.37
C ALA A 47 1.17 14.84 1.80
N PRO A 48 0.60 15.99 2.22
CA PRO A 48 -0.79 16.06 2.66
C PRO A 48 -1.77 15.63 1.57
N GLY A 49 -2.76 14.82 1.95
CA GLY A 49 -3.91 14.49 1.10
C GLY A 49 -3.60 13.55 -0.07
N LYS A 50 -2.43 12.91 -0.07
CA LYS A 50 -2.09 11.87 -1.04
C LYS A 50 -2.78 10.55 -0.70
N GLU A 51 -3.08 9.79 -1.73
CA GLU A 51 -3.50 8.38 -1.63
C GLU A 51 -2.26 7.53 -1.36
N VAL A 52 -2.41 6.56 -0.46
CA VAL A 52 -1.31 5.72 0.02
C VAL A 52 -1.70 4.27 -0.13
N HIS A 53 -0.99 3.56 -0.99
CA HIS A 53 -1.17 2.13 -1.21
C HIS A 53 0.09 1.41 -0.74
N VAL A 54 -0.08 0.36 0.07
CA VAL A 54 1.01 -0.43 0.63
C VAL A 54 0.90 -1.85 0.10
N LEU A 55 1.94 -2.31 -0.58
CA LEU A 55 2.05 -3.67 -1.09
C LEU A 55 3.14 -4.41 -0.33
N VAL A 56 2.79 -5.57 0.22
CA VAL A 56 3.76 -6.53 0.76
C VAL A 56 3.74 -7.75 -0.13
N THR A 57 4.88 -8.06 -0.73
CA THR A 57 5.06 -9.25 -1.56
C THR A 57 5.41 -10.47 -0.71
N ASP A 58 5.22 -11.65 -1.27
CA ASP A 58 5.74 -12.89 -0.71
C ASP A 58 7.25 -13.06 -1.05
N PRO A 59 7.96 -14.03 -0.43
CA PRO A 59 9.37 -14.28 -0.73
C PRO A 59 9.65 -14.70 -2.17
N THR A 60 8.65 -15.16 -2.92
CA THR A 60 8.82 -15.55 -4.33
C THR A 60 8.65 -14.39 -5.30
N GLU A 61 8.19 -13.23 -4.82
CA GLU A 61 7.92 -12.02 -5.61
C GLU A 61 6.88 -12.25 -6.72
N THR A 62 5.97 -13.21 -6.52
CA THR A 62 4.89 -13.53 -7.49
C THR A 62 3.50 -13.28 -6.93
N GLU A 63 3.37 -13.20 -5.61
CA GLU A 63 2.12 -12.93 -4.92
C GLU A 63 2.33 -11.82 -3.88
N GLY A 64 1.25 -11.17 -3.48
CA GLY A 64 1.31 -10.15 -2.45
C GLY A 64 -0.05 -9.73 -1.93
N VAL A 65 -0.05 -8.82 -0.98
CA VAL A 65 -1.24 -8.25 -0.36
C VAL A 65 -1.18 -6.73 -0.45
N MET A 66 -2.24 -6.13 -0.97
CA MET A 66 -2.35 -4.68 -1.18
C MET A 66 -3.32 -4.08 -0.16
N MET A 67 -2.89 -3.01 0.51
CA MET A 67 -3.67 -2.25 1.48
C MET A 67 -3.76 -0.79 1.08
N TYR A 68 -4.98 -0.25 1.01
CA TYR A 68 -5.20 1.18 0.82
C TYR A 68 -5.43 1.87 2.16
N VAL A 69 -4.65 2.90 2.45
CA VAL A 69 -4.73 3.65 3.71
C VAL A 69 -5.62 4.86 3.52
N ASN A 70 -6.73 4.93 4.26
CA ASN A 70 -7.72 6.00 4.16
C ASN A 70 -8.21 6.24 2.73
N ASP A 71 -8.41 5.18 1.94
CA ASP A 71 -9.17 5.32 0.70
C ASP A 71 -10.60 5.76 1.05
N LEU A 72 -10.88 7.01 0.70
CA LEU A 72 -12.19 7.64 0.85
C LEU A 72 -12.85 7.86 -0.52
N LYS A 73 -12.57 7.03 -1.52
CA LYS A 73 -13.17 7.14 -2.85
C LYS A 73 -13.85 5.83 -3.24
N SER A 74 -13.16 4.72 -3.08
CA SER A 74 -13.61 3.37 -3.39
C SER A 74 -14.73 2.90 -2.47
N HIS A 75 -15.69 2.19 -3.06
CA HIS A 75 -16.75 1.51 -2.33
C HIS A 75 -16.26 0.15 -1.85
N ASP A 76 -16.86 -0.32 -0.74
CA ASP A 76 -16.44 -1.54 -0.06
C ASP A 76 -16.55 -2.77 -0.96
N ASP A 77 -17.64 -2.88 -1.71
CA ASP A 77 -17.88 -3.96 -2.68
C ASP A 77 -16.84 -4.00 -3.82
N VAL A 78 -16.37 -2.83 -4.26
CA VAL A 78 -15.30 -2.73 -5.27
C VAL A 78 -13.98 -3.25 -4.73
N LEU A 79 -13.65 -2.94 -3.47
CA LEU A 79 -12.41 -3.39 -2.84
C LEU A 79 -12.46 -4.89 -2.49
N GLU A 80 -13.59 -5.35 -1.94
CA GLU A 80 -13.81 -6.78 -1.66
C GLU A 80 -13.72 -7.63 -2.94
N SER A 81 -14.28 -7.14 -4.06
CA SER A 81 -14.23 -7.87 -5.33
C SER A 81 -12.87 -7.81 -6.03
N SER A 82 -12.07 -6.76 -5.83
CA SER A 82 -10.70 -6.70 -6.34
C SER A 82 -9.70 -7.45 -5.47
N GLY A 83 -10.04 -7.73 -4.20
CA GLY A 83 -9.15 -8.32 -3.21
C GLY A 83 -8.22 -7.32 -2.52
N VAL A 84 -8.39 -6.02 -2.78
CA VAL A 84 -7.61 -4.96 -2.13
C VAL A 84 -8.17 -4.69 -0.75
N GLY A 85 -7.30 -4.71 0.27
CA GLY A 85 -7.69 -4.36 1.63
C GLY A 85 -7.72 -2.85 1.85
N ARG A 86 -8.35 -2.43 2.94
CA ARG A 86 -8.40 -1.03 3.36
C ARG A 86 -8.34 -0.91 4.86
N VAL A 87 -7.65 0.13 5.32
CA VAL A 87 -7.66 0.57 6.71
C VAL A 87 -8.11 2.03 6.80
N ILE A 88 -8.92 2.36 7.80
CA ILE A 88 -9.35 3.71 8.12
C ILE A 88 -8.77 4.16 9.45
N LEU A 89 -7.78 5.04 9.40
CA LEU A 89 -7.12 5.65 10.56
C LEU A 89 -7.64 7.07 10.83
N GLY A 90 -7.99 7.33 12.08
CA GLY A 90 -8.19 8.64 12.67
C GLY A 90 -6.87 9.41 12.84
N GLU A 91 -6.95 10.72 13.09
CA GLU A 91 -5.73 11.51 13.34
C GLU A 91 -5.07 11.08 14.65
N GLY A 92 -3.76 10.80 14.60
CA GLY A 92 -2.99 10.29 15.73
C GLY A 92 -3.10 8.78 15.94
N GLU A 93 -3.90 8.08 15.13
CA GLU A 93 -3.99 6.62 15.16
C GLU A 93 -2.89 5.98 14.31
N GLU A 94 -2.51 4.77 14.69
CA GLU A 94 -1.58 3.91 13.96
C GLU A 94 -2.10 2.49 13.95
N GLU A 95 -1.74 1.76 12.89
CA GLU A 95 -2.09 0.36 12.72
C GLU A 95 -0.96 -0.39 12.03
N GLU A 96 -0.70 -1.60 12.52
CA GLU A 96 0.20 -2.55 11.89
C GLU A 96 -0.58 -3.32 10.83
N LEU A 97 -0.32 -3.03 9.55
CA LEU A 97 -1.05 -3.65 8.43
C LEU A 97 -0.68 -5.13 8.29
N PHE A 98 0.60 -5.40 8.47
CA PHE A 98 1.22 -6.73 8.43
C PHE A 98 2.41 -6.74 9.38
N PRO A 99 2.89 -7.92 9.82
CA PRO A 99 4.08 -8.01 10.66
C PRO A 99 5.23 -7.18 10.10
N GLY A 100 5.65 -6.17 10.87
CA GLY A 100 6.75 -5.28 10.49
C GLY A 100 6.39 -4.14 9.53
N VAL A 101 5.11 -3.87 9.27
CA VAL A 101 4.65 -2.74 8.45
C VAL A 101 3.66 -1.90 9.24
N LEU A 102 4.12 -0.76 9.75
CA LEU A 102 3.34 0.16 10.57
C LEU A 102 2.97 1.40 9.76
N VAL A 103 1.70 1.80 9.83
CA VAL A 103 1.23 3.05 9.26
C VAL A 103 0.61 3.92 10.35
N ARG A 104 1.02 5.18 10.40
CA ARG A 104 0.52 6.19 11.33
C ARG A 104 -0.08 7.36 10.58
N ARG A 105 -1.25 7.83 11.01
CA ARG A 105 -1.82 9.08 10.52
C ARG A 105 -1.39 10.23 11.42
N VAL A 106 -0.55 11.11 10.89
CA VAL A 106 -0.08 12.30 11.61
C VAL A 106 -0.91 13.54 11.25
N PRO A 107 -0.87 14.61 12.08
CA PRO A 107 -1.66 15.82 11.82
C PRO A 107 -1.42 16.41 10.44
N GLY A 108 -2.48 16.98 9.85
CA GLY A 108 -2.42 17.63 8.55
C GLY A 108 -2.61 16.69 7.36
N HIS A 109 -3.38 15.60 7.53
CA HIS A 109 -3.73 14.63 6.47
C HIS A 109 -2.50 13.96 5.84
N ARG A 110 -1.53 13.60 6.67
CA ARG A 110 -0.30 12.92 6.25
C ARG A 110 -0.21 11.55 6.88
N PHE A 111 0.60 10.70 6.27
CA PHE A 111 0.94 9.38 6.78
C PHE A 111 2.43 9.26 6.94
N GLU A 112 2.82 8.53 7.98
CA GLU A 112 4.17 8.04 8.18
C GLU A 112 4.10 6.51 8.11
N ILE A 113 4.98 5.93 7.30
CA ILE A 113 5.08 4.50 7.10
C ILE A 113 6.46 4.05 7.54
N GLU A 114 6.50 3.02 8.34
CA GLU A 114 7.72 2.33 8.77
C GLU A 114 7.56 0.87 8.37
N ALA A 115 8.57 0.31 7.71
CA ALA A 115 8.55 -1.09 7.34
C ALA A 115 9.92 -1.74 7.49
N ASP A 116 9.90 -3.00 7.94
CA ASP A 116 11.04 -3.89 8.02
C ASP A 116 10.81 -5.09 7.08
N PRO A 117 11.47 -5.13 5.91
CA PRO A 117 11.35 -6.23 4.96
C PRO A 117 11.77 -7.59 5.53
N GLU A 118 12.68 -7.63 6.51
CA GLU A 118 13.11 -8.89 7.14
C GLU A 118 11.99 -9.50 7.98
N VAL A 119 11.22 -8.66 8.69
CA VAL A 119 10.06 -9.09 9.49
C VAL A 119 8.87 -9.43 8.58
N ALA A 120 8.64 -8.63 7.54
CA ALA A 120 7.58 -8.85 6.56
C ALA A 120 7.78 -10.14 5.74
N ARG A 121 9.02 -10.64 5.66
CA ARG A 121 9.42 -11.81 4.86
C ARG A 121 9.12 -11.64 3.37
N GLY A 122 9.33 -10.45 2.86
CA GLY A 122 9.10 -10.09 1.47
C GLY A 122 9.44 -8.63 1.23
N ARG A 123 9.27 -8.17 0.00
CA ARG A 123 9.53 -6.77 -0.37
C ARG A 123 8.31 -5.92 -0.03
N VAL A 124 8.55 -4.73 0.51
CA VAL A 124 7.51 -3.79 0.91
C VAL A 124 7.58 -2.55 0.03
N PHE A 125 6.51 -2.29 -0.69
CA PHE A 125 6.38 -1.11 -1.55
C PHE A 125 5.31 -0.17 -1.01
N VAL A 126 5.54 1.13 -1.18
CA VAL A 126 4.55 2.17 -0.90
C VAL A 126 4.39 3.05 -2.13
N PHE A 127 3.15 3.18 -2.58
CA PHE A 127 2.78 4.06 -3.67
C PHE A 127 2.03 5.26 -3.10
N VAL A 128 2.50 6.45 -3.45
CA VAL A 128 1.94 7.72 -3.01
C VAL A 128 1.46 8.47 -4.24
N GLU A 129 0.15 8.58 -4.40
CA GLU A 129 -0.43 9.12 -5.63
C GLU A 129 -1.50 10.19 -5.39
N ASP A 130 -1.78 10.93 -6.46
CA ASP A 130 -2.98 11.72 -6.65
C ASP A 130 -3.32 11.77 -8.14
N ASP A 131 -4.29 12.62 -8.51
CA ASP A 131 -4.73 12.77 -9.90
C ASP A 131 -3.64 13.29 -10.86
N TRP A 132 -2.46 13.70 -10.36
CA TRP A 132 -1.41 14.37 -11.15
C TRP A 132 -0.06 13.67 -11.13
N ALA A 133 0.27 12.97 -10.05
CA ALA A 133 1.57 12.33 -9.87
C ALA A 133 1.47 11.04 -9.07
N GLU A 134 2.33 10.09 -9.43
CA GLU A 134 2.54 8.84 -8.74
C GLU A 134 4.01 8.76 -8.33
N HIS A 135 4.25 8.38 -7.07
CA HIS A 135 5.59 8.13 -6.54
C HIS A 135 5.63 6.73 -5.92
N SER A 136 6.64 5.96 -6.29
CA SER A 136 6.84 4.58 -5.84
C SER A 136 8.07 4.50 -4.94
N TYR A 137 7.93 3.85 -3.80
CA TYR A 137 8.99 3.64 -2.82
C TYR A 137 9.11 2.16 -2.49
N GLU A 138 10.32 1.71 -2.21
CA GLU A 138 10.62 0.37 -1.71
C GLU A 138 11.38 0.47 -0.40
N PHE A 139 10.89 -0.19 0.64
CA PHE A 139 11.66 -0.33 1.87
C PHE A 139 12.71 -1.42 1.69
N VAL A 140 13.96 -1.09 2.01
CA VAL A 140 15.10 -2.00 1.95
C VAL A 140 15.78 -2.05 3.30
N ALA A 141 16.34 -3.21 3.66
CA ALA A 141 17.19 -3.32 4.83
C ALA A 141 18.45 -2.43 4.69
N GLU A 142 18.94 -1.91 5.81
CA GLU A 142 20.19 -1.13 5.87
C GLU A 142 21.45 -1.92 5.44
#